data_AF-A0A086ZN34-F1
#
_entry.id   AF-A0A086ZN34-F1
#
_cell.length_a   1.000
_cell.length_b   1.000
_cell.length_c   1.000
_cell.angle_alpha   90.00
_cell.angle_beta   90.00
_cell.angle_gamma   90.00
#
_symmetry.space_group_name_H-M   'P 1'
#
loop_
_entity.id
_entity.type
_entity.pdbx_description
1 polymer ?
#
loop_
_entity_poly.entity_id
_entity_poly.type
_entity_poly.pdbx_seq_one_letter_code
_entity_poly.pdbx_strand_id
1 'polypeptide(L)'
;MMYIGVMATVTTDQARTSRLNMRLTPEQRKAIDMAAALKGSSITQWAINHLVADARRDIQEETVMTLPSKSFDEFLQALDKPMPKSAKDLIELEPEWL
;
A
#
# COMPACT_ATOMS: atom_id res chain seq x y z
N MET A 1 -25.83 38.27 12.14
CA MET A 1 -24.77 38.37 11.10
C MET A 1 -23.58 37.56 11.60
N MET A 2 -23.32 36.37 11.06
CA MET A 2 -22.16 35.55 11.45
C MET A 2 -21.51 35.03 10.17
N TYR A 3 -20.26 35.45 9.94
CA TYR A 3 -19.52 35.21 8.71
C TYR A 3 -18.86 33.83 8.80
N ILE A 4 -19.37 32.86 8.03
CA ILE A 4 -18.73 31.55 7.87
C ILE A 4 -17.65 31.69 6.79
N GLY A 5 -16.39 31.73 7.20
CA GLY A 5 -15.25 31.69 6.30
C GLY A 5 -15.22 30.35 5.57
N VAL A 6 -15.41 30.38 4.25
CA VAL A 6 -15.18 29.23 3.38
C VAL A 6 -13.69 28.91 3.44
N MET A 7 -13.32 27.84 4.13
CA MET A 7 -11.97 27.27 4.07
C MET A 7 -11.80 26.68 2.68
N ALA A 8 -11.18 27.45 1.77
CA ALA A 8 -10.70 26.93 0.50
C ALA A 8 -9.72 25.79 0.81
N THR A 9 -10.11 24.55 0.51
CA THR A 9 -9.20 23.42 0.54
C THR A 9 -8.17 23.64 -0.54
N VAL A 10 -7.00 24.19 -0.16
CA VAL A 10 -5.84 24.23 -1.04
C VAL A 10 -5.37 22.79 -1.19
N THR A 11 -5.79 22.13 -2.27
CA THR A 11 -5.20 20.86 -2.67
C THR A 11 -3.77 21.17 -3.10
N THR A 12 -2.82 21.03 -2.18
CA THR A 12 -1.39 21.06 -2.51
C THR A 12 -1.11 19.89 -3.45
N ASP A 13 -1.03 20.18 -4.74
CA ASP A 13 -0.51 19.25 -5.75
C ASP A 13 0.92 18.89 -5.33
N GLN A 14 1.11 17.66 -4.86
CA GLN A 14 2.41 17.20 -4.39
C GLN A 14 3.35 17.20 -5.60
N ALA A 15 4.44 17.98 -5.50
CA ALA A 15 5.40 18.09 -6.59
C ALA A 15 5.97 16.71 -6.96
N ARG A 16 5.95 16.37 -8.25
CA ARG A 16 6.54 15.14 -8.78
C ARG A 16 8.07 15.25 -8.77
N THR A 17 8.70 14.94 -7.64
CA THR A 17 10.15 15.11 -7.42
C THR A 17 10.98 13.87 -7.78
N SER A 18 10.38 12.68 -7.81
CA SER A 18 11.06 11.42 -8.11
C SER A 18 10.83 10.95 -9.54
N ARG A 19 11.85 10.31 -10.15
CA ARG A 19 11.79 9.77 -11.52
C ARG A 19 11.93 8.25 -11.52
N LEU A 20 11.18 7.59 -12.40
CA LEU A 20 11.30 6.16 -12.70
C LEU A 20 11.75 6.01 -14.16
N ASN A 21 12.94 5.46 -14.38
CA ASN A 21 13.49 5.23 -15.72
C ASN A 21 13.28 3.77 -16.12
N MET A 22 12.66 3.54 -17.28
CA MET A 22 12.40 2.19 -17.81
C MET A 22 12.79 2.10 -19.28
N ARG A 23 13.36 0.96 -19.66
CA ARG A 23 13.58 0.59 -21.07
C ARG A 23 12.45 -0.33 -21.50
N LEU A 24 11.86 -0.06 -22.65
CA LEU A 24 10.75 -0.82 -23.21
C LEU A 24 11.18 -1.42 -24.55
N THR A 25 10.68 -2.61 -24.86
CA THR A 25 10.70 -3.10 -26.24
C THR A 25 9.70 -2.31 -27.09
N PRO A 26 9.83 -2.33 -28.44
CA PRO A 26 8.86 -1.69 -29.32
C PRO A 26 7.42 -2.18 -29.11
N GLU A 27 7.24 -3.47 -28.84
CA GLU A 27 5.94 -4.10 -28.63
C GLU A 27 5.29 -3.62 -27.32
N GLN A 28 6.08 -3.58 -26.23
CA GLN A 28 5.63 -3.03 -24.95
C GLN A 28 5.22 -1.56 -25.09
N ARG A 29 6.04 -0.77 -25.80
CA ARG A 29 5.74 0.63 -26.07
C ARG A 29 4.44 0.79 -26.85
N LYS A 30 4.24 0.01 -27.92
CA LYS A 30 3.03 0.06 -28.75
C LYS A 30 1.77 -0.29 -27.95
N ALA A 31 1.85 -1.30 -27.09
CA ALA A 31 0.73 -1.69 -26.23
C ALA A 31 0.34 -0.58 -25.25
N ILE A 32 1.33 0.03 -24.60
CA ILE A 32 1.12 1.14 -23.66
C ILE A 32 0.54 2.36 -24.38
N ASP A 33 1.07 2.72 -25.55
CA ASP A 33 0.58 3.84 -26.35
C ASP A 33 -0.90 3.67 -26.70
N MET A 34 -1.27 2.48 -27.17
CA MET A 34 -2.66 2.15 -27.51
C MET A 34 -3.57 2.20 -26.28
N ALA A 35 -3.14 1.65 -25.14
CA ALA A 35 -3.92 1.66 -23.92
C ALA A 35 -4.15 3.08 -23.38
N ALA A 36 -3.10 3.91 -23.37
CA ALA A 36 -3.18 5.30 -22.94
C ALA A 36 -4.12 6.11 -23.85
N ALA A 37 -4.03 5.91 -25.17
CA ALA A 37 -4.90 6.56 -26.16
C ALA A 37 -6.37 6.16 -25.97
N LEU A 38 -6.67 4.87 -25.80
CA LEU A 38 -8.03 4.37 -25.54
C LEU A 38 -8.63 4.94 -24.25
N LYS A 39 -7.80 5.26 -23.26
CA LYS A 39 -8.22 5.85 -21.98
C LYS A 39 -8.22 7.39 -21.98
N GLY A 40 -7.85 8.03 -23.10
CA GLY A 40 -7.79 9.49 -23.20
C GLY A 40 -6.76 10.12 -22.24
N SER A 41 -5.67 9.41 -21.97
CA SER A 41 -4.64 9.80 -21.00
C SER A 41 -3.26 9.84 -21.64
N SER A 42 -2.32 10.59 -21.05
CA SER A 42 -0.92 10.50 -21.47
C SER A 42 -0.32 9.15 -21.07
N ILE A 43 0.69 8.70 -21.82
CA ILE A 43 1.44 7.46 -21.52
C ILE A 43 1.92 7.46 -20.07
N THR A 44 2.49 8.58 -19.62
CA THR A 44 3.01 8.72 -18.26
C THR A 44 1.90 8.61 -17.21
N GLN A 45 0.76 9.26 -17.43
CA GLN A 45 -0.34 9.20 -16.46
C GLN A 45 -0.95 7.79 -16.40
N TRP A 46 -1.15 7.16 -17.55
CA TRP A 46 -1.63 5.80 -17.65
C TRP A 46 -0.70 4.81 -16.93
N ALA A 47 0.61 4.93 -17.20
CA ALA A 47 1.62 4.08 -16.59
C ALA A 47 1.69 4.26 -15.07
N ILE A 48 1.73 5.50 -14.57
CA ILE A 48 1.75 5.77 -13.12
C ILE A 48 0.52 5.18 -12.44
N ASN A 49 -0.68 5.36 -13.01
CA ASN A 49 -1.90 4.85 -12.42
C ASN A 49 -1.88 3.32 -12.27
N HIS A 50 -1.45 2.60 -13.32
CA HIS A 50 -1.38 1.15 -13.27
C HIS A 50 -0.26 0.65 -12.36
N LEU A 51 0.95 1.23 -12.46
CA LEU A 51 2.07 0.85 -11.60
C LEU A 51 1.76 1.05 -10.11
N VAL A 52 1.10 2.15 -9.74
CA VAL A 52 0.73 2.41 -8.34
C VAL A 52 -0.40 1.48 -7.89
N ALA A 53 -1.38 1.19 -8.76
CA ALA A 53 -2.47 0.28 -8.43
C ALA A 53 -1.95 -1.15 -8.17
N ASP A 54 -1.10 -1.65 -9.06
CA ASP A 54 -0.49 -2.98 -8.92
C ASP A 54 0.43 -3.02 -7.69
N ALA A 55 1.31 -2.04 -7.50
CA ALA A 55 2.18 -2.00 -6.33
C ALA A 55 1.39 -1.99 -5.00
N ARG A 56 0.26 -1.28 -4.94
CA ARG A 56 -0.61 -1.28 -3.75
C ARG A 56 -1.27 -2.63 -3.52
N ARG A 57 -1.75 -3.29 -4.58
CA ARG A 57 -2.33 -4.63 -4.48
C ARG A 57 -1.28 -5.60 -3.94
N ASP A 58 -0.10 -5.64 -4.54
CA ASP A 58 0.95 -6.58 -4.18
C ASP A 58 1.42 -6.34 -2.72
N ILE A 59 1.58 -5.08 -2.30
CA ILE A 59 1.85 -4.74 -0.88
C ILE A 59 0.73 -5.25 0.03
N GLN A 60 -0.53 -5.05 -0.35
CA GLN A 60 -1.66 -5.47 0.47
C GLN A 60 -1.72 -7.00 0.60
N GLU A 61 -1.50 -7.73 -0.49
CA GLU A 61 -1.48 -9.20 -0.49
C GLU A 61 -0.41 -9.76 0.44
N GLU A 62 0.78 -9.15 0.48
CA GLU A 62 1.90 -9.62 1.30
C GLU A 62 1.85 -9.13 2.76
N THR A 63 1.20 -7.99 3.02
CA THR A 63 1.19 -7.36 4.36
C THR A 63 -0.11 -7.54 5.14
N VAL A 64 -1.20 -7.93 4.47
CA VAL A 64 -2.51 -8.07 5.10
C VAL A 64 -2.93 -9.53 5.13
N MET A 65 -2.82 -10.16 6.30
CA MET A 65 -3.46 -11.45 6.56
C MET A 65 -4.90 -11.23 7.01
N THR A 66 -5.85 -11.80 6.27
CA THR A 66 -7.26 -11.83 6.69
C THR A 66 -7.52 -13.08 7.52
N LEU A 67 -7.89 -12.92 8.79
CA LEU A 67 -8.35 -14.04 9.61
C LEU A 67 -9.86 -14.25 9.41
N PRO A 68 -10.33 -15.50 9.20
CA PRO A 68 -11.75 -15.82 9.27
C PRO A 68 -12.34 -15.38 10.62
N SER A 69 -13.60 -14.96 10.65
CA SER A 69 -14.21 -14.37 11.86
C SER A 69 -14.03 -15.21 13.12
N LYS A 70 -14.16 -16.54 13.01
CA LYS A 70 -13.92 -17.46 14.13
C LYS A 70 -12.48 -17.39 14.65
N SER A 71 -11.50 -17.38 13.76
CA SER A 71 -10.08 -17.27 14.12
C SER A 71 -9.75 -15.89 14.67
N PHE A 72 -10.45 -14.85 14.22
CA PHE A 72 -10.33 -13.50 14.76
C PHE A 72 -10.87 -13.42 16.19
N ASP A 73 -12.04 -14.02 16.47
CA ASP A 73 -12.60 -14.08 17.83
C ASP A 73 -11.70 -14.88 18.79
N GLU A 74 -11.15 -16.01 18.32
CA GLU A 74 -10.17 -16.80 19.07
C GLU A 74 -8.88 -15.99 19.34
N PHE A 75 -8.43 -15.21 18.36
CA PHE A 75 -7.27 -14.32 18.51
C PHE A 75 -7.53 -13.21 19.54
N LEU A 76 -8.70 -12.55 19.49
CA LEU A 76 -9.09 -11.54 20.49
C LEU A 76 -9.12 -12.12 21.90
N GLN A 77 -9.72 -13.30 22.08
CA GLN A 77 -9.71 -14.00 23.37
C GLN A 77 -8.30 -14.38 23.83
N ALA A 78 -7.37 -14.62 22.90
CA ALA A 78 -5.98 -14.90 23.23
C ALA A 78 -5.22 -13.63 23.66
N LEU A 79 -5.54 -12.46 23.10
CA LEU A 79 -4.96 -11.17 23.49
C LEU A 79 -5.34 -10.75 24.92
N ASP A 80 -6.55 -11.10 25.37
CA ASP A 80 -7.01 -10.80 26.74
C ASP A 80 -6.39 -11.73 27.80
N LYS A 81 -5.80 -12.85 27.39
CA LYS A 81 -5.14 -13.78 28.31
C LYS A 81 -3.77 -13.25 28.71
N PRO A 82 -3.34 -13.48 29.96
CA PRO A 82 -1.98 -13.14 30.36
C PRO A 82 -0.97 -13.88 29.48
N MET A 83 0.12 -13.21 29.16
CA MET A 83 1.21 -13.80 28.37
C MET A 83 1.63 -15.15 28.96
N PRO A 84 1.61 -16.24 28.18
CA PRO A 84 1.96 -17.56 28.66
C PRO A 84 3.41 -17.56 29.13
N LYS A 85 3.71 -18.39 30.15
CA LYS A 85 5.05 -18.47 30.73
C LYS A 85 6.14 -18.70 29.67
N SER A 86 5.89 -19.60 28.71
CA SER A 86 6.81 -19.87 27.61
C SER A 86 7.15 -18.62 26.77
N ALA A 87 6.20 -17.71 26.55
CA ALA A 87 6.46 -16.46 25.83
C ALA A 87 7.27 -15.46 26.68
N LYS A 88 7.09 -15.46 28.00
CA LYS A 88 7.94 -14.67 28.92
C LYS A 88 9.37 -15.21 28.96
N ASP A 89 9.49 -16.53 29.07
CA ASP A 89 10.77 -17.23 29.06
C ASP A 89 11.55 -16.90 27.76
N LEU A 90 10.87 -16.82 26.60
CA LEU A 90 11.48 -16.42 25.33
C LEU A 90 12.00 -14.96 25.30
N ILE A 91 11.34 -14.03 25.99
CA ILE A 91 11.78 -12.63 26.09
C ILE A 91 13.04 -12.51 26.96
N GLU A 92 13.17 -13.39 27.96
CA GLU A 92 14.30 -13.42 28.90
C GLU A 92 15.54 -14.12 28.34
N LEU A 93 15.41 -14.84 27.22
CA LEU A 93 16.56 -15.42 26.54
C LEU A 93 17.40 -14.32 25.88
N GLU A 94 18.69 -14.25 26.23
CA GLU A 94 19.66 -13.54 25.41
C GLU A 94 19.79 -14.29 24.07
N PRO A 95 19.45 -13.66 22.94
CA PRO A 95 19.51 -14.36 21.68
C PRO A 95 20.97 -14.53 21.26
N GLU A 96 21.43 -15.78 21.16
CA GLU A 96 22.68 -16.12 20.50
C GLU A 96 22.51 -15.98 18.98
N TRP A 97 22.60 -14.74 18.49
CA TRP A 97 22.83 -14.52 17.06
C TRP A 97 24.31 -14.84 16.78
N LEU A 98 24.57 -15.98 16.15
CA LEU A 98 25.88 -16.37 15.62
C LEU A 98 26.36 -15.40 14.52
#